data_AF-A0A497ESB8-F1
#
_entry.id   AF-A0A497ESB8-F1
#
_cell.length_a   1.000
_cell.length_b   1.000
_cell.length_c   1.000
_cell.angle_alpha   90.00
_cell.angle_beta   90.00
_cell.angle_gamma   90.00
#
_symmetry.space_group_name_H-M   'P 1'
#
loop_
_entity.id
_entity.type
_entity.pdbx_description
1 polymer ?
#
loop_
_entity_poly.entity_id
_entity_poly.type
_entity_poly.pdbx_seq_one_letter_code
_entity_poly.pdbx_strand_id
1 'polypeptide(L)' 'MELDTAGGVLKAWLYPRACKVKVLGGDVESKEVEADVVVSPLANEPLISDVLAEELEIAVERLMEV' A
#
# COMPACT_ATOMS: atom_id res chain seq x y z
N MET A 1 1.80 11.12 12.70
CA MET A 1 3.14 10.51 12.62
C MET A 1 3.93 11.15 11.49
N GLU A 2 5.24 11.00 11.54
CA GLU A 2 6.14 11.44 10.48
C GLU A 2 6.68 10.19 9.78
N LEU A 3 6.56 10.14 8.45
CA LEU A 3 7.13 9.09 7.61
C LEU A 3 8.28 9.67 6.82
N ASP A 4 9.43 8.99 6.87
CA ASP A 4 10.56 9.35 6.03
C ASP A 4 10.38 8.72 4.65
N THR A 5 10.30 9.56 3.62
CA THR A 5 10.09 9.14 2.23
C THR A 5 11.19 9.72 1.35
N ALA A 6 11.35 9.21 0.14
CA ALA A 6 12.31 9.76 -0.83
C ALA A 6 12.05 11.24 -1.16
N GLY A 7 10.81 11.73 -1.01
CA GLY A 7 10.42 13.13 -1.21
C GLY A 7 10.55 14.02 0.04
N GLY A 8 11.07 13.47 1.15
CA GLY A 8 11.16 14.14 2.46
C GLY A 8 10.12 13.65 3.46
N VAL A 9 10.08 14.32 4.62
CA VAL A 9 9.24 13.92 5.75
C VAL A 9 7.77 14.22 5.47
N LEU A 10 6.94 13.18 5.52
CA LEU A 10 5.51 13.25 5.31
C LEU A 10 4.76 13.25 6.64
N LYS A 11 3.97 14.29 6.90
CA LYS A 11 2.98 14.27 7.99
C LYS A 11 1.79 13.41 7.57
N ALA A 12 1.52 12.38 8.37
CA ALA A 12 0.46 11.43 8.08
C ALA A 12 -0.31 11.02 9.35
N TRP A 13 -1.53 10.54 9.16
CA TRP A 13 -2.36 9.94 10.20
C TRP A 13 -2.42 8.43 9.99
N LEU A 14 -2.13 7.67 11.05
CA LEU A 14 -2.24 6.22 11.04
C LEU A 14 -3.57 5.82 11.69
N TYR A 15 -4.31 4.98 10.98
CA TYR A 15 -5.49 4.29 11.46
C TYR A 15 -5.19 2.79 11.46
N PRO A 16 -4.84 2.22 12.64
CA PRO A 16 -4.43 0.83 12.70
C PRO A 16 -5.61 -0.11 12.45
N ARG A 17 -5.40 -1.17 11.67
CA ARG A 17 -6.39 -2.23 11.34
C ARG A 17 -7.73 -1.66 10.88
N ALA A 18 -7.67 -0.60 10.08
CA ALA A 18 -8.82 0.21 9.72
C ALA A 18 -9.57 -0.33 8.50
N CYS A 19 -8.96 -1.25 7.75
CA CYS A 19 -9.58 -1.84 6.57
C CYS A 19 -9.20 -3.30 6.36
N LYS A 20 -9.94 -3.94 5.46
CA LYS A 20 -9.55 -5.19 4.83
C LYS A 20 -9.34 -4.95 3.34
N VAL A 21 -8.27 -5.52 2.79
CA VAL A 21 -7.85 -5.30 1.40
C VAL A 21 -7.66 -6.64 0.70
N LYS A 22 -7.97 -6.68 -0.59
CA LYS A 22 -7.78 -7.82 -1.48
C LYS A 22 -7.45 -7.30 -2.87
N VAL A 23 -6.63 -8.03 -3.63
CA VAL A 23 -6.33 -7.74 -5.03
C VAL A 23 -7.29 -8.50 -5.93
N LEU A 24 -7.82 -7.79 -6.93
CA LEU A 24 -8.70 -8.34 -7.96
C LEU A 24 -7.96 -8.35 -9.29
N GLY A 25 -7.69 -9.53 -9.82
CA GLY A 25 -7.00 -9.77 -11.10
C GLY A 25 -7.94 -10.27 -12.19
N GLY A 26 -9.21 -9.87 -12.19
CA GLY A 26 -10.22 -10.38 -13.12
C GLY A 26 -10.87 -11.66 -12.61
N ASP A 27 -10.39 -12.82 -13.08
CA ASP A 27 -10.87 -14.15 -12.67
C ASP A 27 -10.12 -14.72 -11.46
N VAL A 28 -9.03 -14.08 -11.06
CA VAL A 28 -8.23 -14.41 -9.88
C VAL A 28 -8.33 -13.33 -8.80
N GLU A 29 -8.19 -13.74 -7.55
CA GLU A 29 -8.20 -12.87 -6.38
C GLU A 29 -7.14 -13.32 -5.37
N SER A 30 -6.54 -12.37 -4.64
CA SER A 30 -5.61 -12.69 -3.54
C SER A 30 -6.36 -13.19 -2.29
N LYS A 31 -5.67 -13.49 -1.19
CA LYS A 31 -6.35 -13.54 0.12
C LYS A 31 -6.76 -12.13 0.59
N GLU A 32 -7.72 -12.07 1.51
CA GLU A 32 -8.12 -10.84 2.18
C GLU A 32 -7.23 -10.61 3.41
N VAL A 33 -6.66 -9.41 3.52
CA VAL A 33 -5.69 -9.04 4.55
C VAL A 33 -6.23 -7.83 5.33
N GLU A 34 -6.16 -7.90 6.66
CA GLU A 34 -6.41 -6.74 7.52
C GLU A 34 -5.21 -5.78 7.45
N ALA A 35 -5.46 -4.51 7.19
CA ALA A 35 -4.40 -3.53 6.95
C ALA A 35 -4.61 -2.23 7.72
N ASP A 36 -3.49 -1.56 7.97
CA ASP A 36 -3.46 -0.20 8.47
C ASP A 36 -3.71 0.79 7.33
N VAL A 37 -4.35 1.92 7.63
CA VAL A 37 -4.53 3.02 6.68
C VAL A 37 -3.68 4.21 7.11
N VAL A 38 -2.80 4.65 6.22
CA VAL A 38 -2.03 5.88 6.39
C VAL A 38 -2.60 6.95 5.46
N VAL A 39 -3.07 8.06 6.04
CA VAL A 39 -3.62 9.18 5.27
C VAL A 39 -2.64 10.34 5.31
N SER A 40 -2.31 10.90 4.14
CA SER A 40 -1.60 12.16 4.03
C SER A 40 -2.17 13.02 2.90
N PRO A 41 -2.40 14.33 3.11
CA PRO A 41 -2.91 15.24 2.09
C PRO A 41 -1.92 15.50 0.94
N LEU A 42 -0.66 15.06 1.07
CA LEU A 42 0.33 15.21 -0.01
C LEU A 42 0.38 13.99 -0.93
N ALA A 43 -0.19 12.85 -0.53
CA ALA A 43 -0.31 11.68 -1.39
C ALA A 43 -1.48 11.90 -2.37
N ASN A 44 -1.21 11.81 -3.66
CA ASN A 44 -2.20 11.99 -4.73
C ASN A 44 -2.74 10.66 -5.28
N GLU A 45 -2.21 9.52 -4.82
CA GLU A 45 -2.63 8.18 -5.22
C GLU A 45 -2.53 7.19 -4.04
N PRO A 46 -3.26 6.07 -4.09
CA PRO A 46 -3.09 4.98 -3.14
C PRO A 46 -1.72 4.31 -3.32
N LEU A 47 -1.01 4.16 -2.21
CA LEU A 47 0.25 3.43 -2.15
C LEU A 47 0.09 2.23 -1.22
N ILE A 48 0.80 1.13 -1.52
CA ILE A 48 0.90 -0.03 -0.65
C ILE A 48 2.35 -0.21 -0.22
N SER A 49 2.57 -0.75 0.98
CA SER A 49 3.91 -1.12 1.43
C SER A 49 4.32 -2.48 0.86
N ASP A 50 5.63 -2.73 0.79
CA ASP A 50 6.16 -4.04 0.40
C ASP A 50 5.65 -5.16 1.32
N VAL A 51 5.47 -4.86 2.61
CA VAL A 51 4.87 -5.81 3.59
C VAL A 51 3.44 -6.17 3.20
N LEU A 52 2.62 -5.19 2.79
CA LEU A 52 1.26 -5.46 2.34
C LEU A 52 1.26 -6.23 1.02
N ALA A 53 2.20 -5.95 0.11
CA ALA A 53 2.34 -6.70 -1.14
C ALA A 53 2.72 -8.18 -0.89
N GLU A 54 3.66 -8.44 0.01
CA GLU A 54 4.04 -9.79 0.44
C GLU A 54 2.87 -10.53 1.09
N GLU A 55 2.15 -9.86 2.00
CA GLU A 55 0.94 -10.42 2.62
C GLU A 55 -0.19 -10.62 1.62
N LEU A 56 -0.27 -9.88 0.52
CA LEU A 56 -1.26 -10.15 -0.54
C LEU A 56 -0.79 -11.23 -1.52
N GLU A 57 0.42 -11.76 -1.35
CA GLU A 57 1.04 -12.78 -2.20
C GLU A 57 1.12 -12.33 -3.67
N ILE A 58 1.37 -11.03 -3.90
CA ILE A 58 1.53 -10.45 -5.23
C ILE A 58 3.00 -10.21 -5.57
N ALA A 59 3.37 -10.52 -6.80
CA ALA A 59 4.69 -10.18 -7.33
C ALA A 59 4.71 -8.72 -7.81
N VAL A 60 5.66 -7.93 -7.31
CA VAL A 60 5.92 -6.57 -7.79
C VAL A 60 7.03 -6.64 -8.84
N GLU A 61 6.66 -6.58 -10.11
CA GLU A 61 7.62 -6.51 -11.22
C GLU A 61 7.94 -5.05 -11.55
N ARG A 62 9.24 -4.72 -11.67
CA ARG A 62 9.64 -3.43 -12.24
C ARG A 62 9.47 -3.50 -13.74
N LEU A 63 8.52 -2.73 -14.28
CA LEU A 63 8.57 -2.34 -15.68
C LEU A 63 9.75 -1.38 -15.84
N MET A 64 10.92 -1.89 -16.23
CA MET A 64 11.92 -1.02 -16.83
C MET A 64 11.28 -0.48 -18.11
N GLU A 65 11.11 0.84 -18.22
CA GLU A 65 10.79 1.46 -19.49
C GLU A 65 11.90 1.08 -20.48
N VAL A 66 11.50 0.43 -21.58
CA VAL A 66 12.38 0.11 -22.72
C VAL A 66 12.51 1.34 -23.60
#